data_AF-A0A7W0LG04-F1
#
_entry.id   AF-A0A7W0LG04-F1
#
_cell.length_a   1.000
_cell.length_b   1.000
_cell.length_c   1.000
_cell.angle_alpha   90.00
_cell.angle_beta   90.00
_cell.angle_gamma   90.00
#
_symmetry.space_group_name_H-M   'P 1'
#
loop_
_entity.id
_entity.type
_entity.pdbx_description
1 polymer ?
#
loop_
_entity_poly.entity_id
_entity_poly.type
_entity_poly.pdbx_seq_one_letter_code
_entity_poly.pdbx_strand_id
1 'polypeptide(L)'
;MGCEVTGVFANDGVRVHLGVLGLNEQQHREIQSLRRNIAELMPYLAHERLFVSLNHVASRINGDITATHIAALMPWLNGIEVRNGSRLPSQNRTAAALAAAHRKACIGGSDSHTGRGVGRTWVEAPGARTREEFMEALHAGRVRPGGGEGHYFTMASDICRIAASFYGERIHRAIQSPSDWRRHVFVMCAVVGIPLLAIPFAVALAHFILERRFNRDLLIDLVANRALAAPELA
;
A
#
# COMPACT_ATOMS: atom_id res chain seq x y z
N MET A 1 -12.09 3.08 -14.24
CA MET A 1 -10.63 3.04 -14.08
C MET A 1 -10.28 3.60 -12.72
N GLY A 2 -9.07 3.36 -12.23
CA GLY A 2 -8.60 3.83 -10.93
C GLY A 2 -7.09 3.91 -10.88
N CYS A 3 -6.54 4.69 -9.96
CA CYS A 3 -5.10 4.77 -9.71
C CYS A 3 -4.80 5.09 -8.24
N GLU A 4 -3.58 4.80 -7.82
CA GLU A 4 -3.03 5.29 -6.55
C GLU A 4 -2.32 6.62 -6.80
N VAL A 5 -2.70 7.64 -6.05
CA VAL A 5 -2.19 9.01 -6.16
C VAL A 5 -1.39 9.32 -4.90
N THR A 6 -0.11 9.63 -5.05
CA THR A 6 0.68 10.21 -3.96
C THR A 6 0.39 11.71 -3.88
N GLY A 7 -0.47 12.08 -2.93
CA GLY A 7 -0.76 13.45 -2.53
C GLY A 7 0.30 13.98 -1.57
N VAL A 8 0.52 15.30 -1.55
CA VAL A 8 1.49 15.97 -0.68
C VAL A 8 0.82 17.11 0.09
N PHE A 9 1.02 17.17 1.41
CA PHE A 9 0.73 18.36 2.21
C PHE A 9 1.79 19.42 1.90
N ALA A 10 1.38 20.56 1.34
CA ALA A 10 2.32 21.53 0.79
C ALA A 10 3.20 22.18 1.87
N ASN A 11 2.69 22.30 3.09
CA ASN A 11 3.37 23.01 4.18
C ASN A 11 4.55 22.24 4.79
N ASP A 12 4.49 20.92 4.85
CA ASP A 12 5.50 20.10 5.52
C ASP A 12 6.03 18.94 4.66
N GLY A 13 5.49 18.75 3.45
CA GLY A 13 5.92 17.74 2.51
C GLY A 13 5.49 16.31 2.87
N VAL A 14 4.63 16.12 3.88
CA VAL A 14 4.09 14.80 4.23
C VAL A 14 3.31 14.24 3.03
N ARG A 15 3.57 12.98 2.71
CA ARG A 15 2.99 12.31 1.54
C ARG A 15 1.93 11.32 1.97
N VAL A 16 0.78 11.31 1.32
CA VAL A 16 -0.25 10.30 1.56
C VAL A 16 -0.61 9.61 0.27
N HIS A 17 -0.97 8.35 0.37
CA HIS A 17 -1.35 7.52 -0.75
C HIS A 17 -2.87 7.42 -0.80
N LEU A 18 -3.45 7.89 -1.90
CA LEU A 18 -4.89 7.96 -2.10
C LEU A 18 -5.30 6.99 -3.19
N GLY A 19 -6.17 6.03 -2.88
CA GLY A 19 -6.84 5.23 -3.90
C GLY A 19 -7.98 6.03 -4.51
N VAL A 20 -7.85 6.41 -5.78
CA VAL A 20 -8.86 7.17 -6.53
C VAL A 20 -9.50 6.25 -7.57
N LEU A 21 -10.82 6.05 -7.49
CA LEU A 21 -11.58 5.17 -8.37
C LEU A 21 -12.67 5.94 -9.12
N GLY A 22 -13.01 5.47 -10.31
CA GLY A 22 -14.06 6.05 -11.16
C GLY A 22 -13.57 7.11 -12.14
N LEU A 23 -12.28 7.41 -12.17
CA LEU A 23 -11.71 8.46 -13.01
C LEU A 23 -11.64 8.10 -14.51
N ASN A 24 -11.59 9.13 -15.34
CA ASN A 24 -11.22 9.09 -16.75
C ASN A 24 -9.81 9.68 -17.00
N GLU A 25 -9.33 9.62 -18.24
CA GLU A 25 -7.97 10.07 -18.58
C GLU A 25 -7.74 11.59 -18.41
N GLN A 26 -8.76 12.41 -18.66
CA GLN A 26 -8.66 13.86 -18.46
C GLN A 26 -8.54 14.19 -16.98
N GLN A 27 -9.38 13.59 -16.14
CA GLN A 27 -9.31 13.71 -14.69
C GLN A 27 -7.97 13.20 -14.15
N HIS A 28 -7.43 12.12 -14.71
CA HIS A 28 -6.10 11.65 -14.34
C HIS A 28 -5.03 12.72 -14.58
N ARG A 29 -5.05 13.41 -15.72
CA ARG A 29 -4.08 14.47 -16.03
C ARG A 29 -4.16 15.63 -15.04
N GLU A 30 -5.37 16.05 -14.69
CA GLU A 30 -5.60 17.10 -13.70
C GLU A 30 -5.16 16.68 -12.29
N ILE A 31 -5.42 15.42 -11.90
CA ILE A 31 -4.91 14.88 -10.64
C ILE A 31 -3.38 14.94 -10.59
N GLN A 32 -2.69 14.67 -11.70
CA GLN A 32 -1.23 14.73 -11.74
C GLN A 32 -0.67 16.15 -11.57
N SER A 33 -1.37 17.21 -12.03
CA SER A 33 -0.97 18.59 -11.76
C SER A 33 -1.21 19.00 -10.31
N LEU A 34 -2.34 18.57 -9.72
CA LEU A 34 -2.76 18.98 -8.38
C LEU A 34 -2.11 18.19 -7.23
N ARG A 35 -1.60 16.98 -7.46
CA ARG A 35 -1.16 16.07 -6.38
C ARG A 35 -0.05 16.59 -5.46
N ARG A 36 0.63 17.68 -5.83
CA ARG A 36 1.66 18.31 -4.98
C ARG A 36 1.07 19.23 -3.90
N ASN A 37 -0.24 19.50 -3.95
CA ASN A 37 -0.96 20.26 -2.94
C ASN A 37 -2.31 19.59 -2.63
N ILE A 38 -2.39 18.90 -1.49
CA ILE A 38 -3.61 18.23 -1.03
C ILE A 38 -4.78 19.22 -0.84
N ALA A 39 -4.49 20.47 -0.44
CA ALA A 39 -5.51 21.50 -0.27
C ALA A 39 -6.23 21.83 -1.59
N GLU A 40 -5.57 21.66 -2.73
CA GLU A 40 -6.17 21.83 -4.06
C GLU A 40 -6.73 20.50 -4.60
N LEU A 41 -6.02 19.39 -4.37
CA LEU A 41 -6.41 18.08 -4.87
C LEU A 41 -7.74 17.59 -4.29
N MET A 42 -7.93 17.67 -2.97
CA MET A 42 -9.12 17.07 -2.34
C MET A 42 -10.43 17.76 -2.73
N PRO A 43 -10.51 19.11 -2.81
CA PRO A 43 -11.68 19.78 -3.37
C PRO A 43 -11.99 19.37 -4.81
N TYR A 44 -10.97 19.24 -5.66
CA TYR A 44 -11.15 18.77 -7.03
C TYR A 44 -11.74 17.36 -7.08
N LEU A 45 -11.15 16.41 -6.34
CA LEU A 45 -11.63 15.03 -6.30
C LEU A 45 -13.09 14.94 -5.81
N ALA A 46 -13.45 15.75 -4.82
CA ALA A 46 -14.81 15.84 -4.29
C ALA A 46 -15.79 16.44 -5.32
N HIS A 47 -15.40 17.52 -6.00
CA HIS A 47 -16.19 18.16 -7.06
C HIS A 47 -16.51 17.18 -8.19
N GLU A 48 -15.51 16.42 -8.63
CA GLU A 48 -15.63 15.39 -9.67
C GLU A 48 -16.37 14.12 -9.21
N ARG A 49 -16.78 14.06 -7.93
CA ARG A 49 -17.48 12.93 -7.30
C ARG A 49 -16.72 11.61 -7.45
N LEU A 50 -15.39 11.66 -7.42
CA LEU A 50 -14.56 10.46 -7.47
C LEU A 50 -14.57 9.75 -6.11
N PHE A 51 -14.46 8.42 -6.13
CA PHE A 51 -14.30 7.67 -4.88
C PHE A 51 -12.85 7.76 -4.43
N VAL A 52 -12.63 8.33 -3.24
CA VAL A 52 -11.30 8.52 -2.65
C VAL A 52 -11.17 7.72 -1.38
N SER A 53 -10.04 7.04 -1.25
CA SER A 53 -9.68 6.27 -0.07
C SER A 53 -8.27 6.55 0.38
N LEU A 54 -8.02 6.48 1.69
CA LEU A 54 -6.68 6.57 2.24
C LEU A 54 -6.06 5.18 2.33
N ASN A 55 -5.01 4.96 1.54
CA ASN A 55 -4.34 3.67 1.42
C ASN A 55 -3.27 3.51 2.50
N HIS A 56 -3.17 2.29 3.04
CA HIS A 56 -2.18 1.84 4.01
C HIS A 56 -1.75 2.92 5.04
N VAL A 57 -2.72 3.65 5.62
CA VAL A 57 -2.51 4.86 6.46
C VAL A 57 -1.45 4.69 7.56
N ALA A 58 -1.38 3.52 8.17
CA ALA A 58 -0.47 3.23 9.28
C ALA A 58 0.90 2.66 8.83
N SER A 59 1.26 2.90 7.57
CA SER A 59 2.55 2.57 6.96
C SER A 59 3.44 3.78 6.84
N ARG A 60 4.74 3.59 7.07
CA ARG A 60 5.75 4.65 6.93
C ARG A 60 5.93 5.09 5.47
N ILE A 61 5.35 4.37 4.51
CA ILE A 61 5.30 4.79 3.11
C ILE A 61 4.53 6.11 2.94
N ASN A 62 3.55 6.39 3.83
CA ASN A 62 2.90 7.70 3.93
C ASN A 62 3.75 8.76 4.65
N GLY A 63 5.08 8.58 4.70
CA GLY A 63 5.98 9.48 5.42
C GLY A 63 5.62 9.59 6.91
N ASP A 64 5.87 10.77 7.47
CA ASP A 64 5.63 11.09 8.88
C ASP A 64 4.19 11.61 9.09
N ILE A 65 3.19 10.86 8.61
CA ILE A 65 1.77 11.21 8.81
C ILE A 65 1.43 11.24 10.31
N THR A 66 0.57 12.18 10.70
CA THR A 66 0.15 12.41 12.09
C THR A 66 -1.38 12.36 12.21
N ALA A 67 -1.89 12.38 13.43
CA ALA A 67 -3.30 12.52 13.73
C ALA A 67 -3.90 13.78 13.10
N THR A 68 -3.15 14.89 13.08
CA THR A 68 -3.56 16.16 12.43
C THR A 68 -3.76 15.98 10.93
N HIS A 69 -2.81 15.33 10.24
CA HIS A 69 -2.93 15.04 8.81
C HIS A 69 -4.15 14.15 8.50
N ILE A 70 -4.35 13.11 9.32
CA ILE A 70 -5.49 12.19 9.17
C ILE A 70 -6.81 12.94 9.40
N ALA A 71 -6.88 13.79 10.44
CA ALA A 71 -8.05 14.59 10.74
C ALA A 71 -8.40 15.57 9.61
N ALA A 72 -7.39 16.18 8.97
CA ALA A 72 -7.56 17.12 7.86
C ALA A 72 -8.14 16.43 6.61
N LEU A 73 -7.69 15.20 6.31
CA LEU A 73 -8.18 14.42 5.16
C LEU A 73 -9.56 13.81 5.41
N MET A 74 -9.89 13.49 6.67
CA MET A 74 -11.07 12.69 7.01
C MET A 74 -12.39 13.19 6.40
N PRO A 75 -12.70 14.50 6.34
CA PRO A 75 -13.93 14.98 5.70
C PRO A 75 -14.05 14.62 4.23
N TRP A 76 -12.92 14.49 3.53
CA TRP A 76 -12.85 14.31 2.09
C TRP A 76 -12.81 12.84 1.64
N LEU A 77 -12.52 11.92 2.54
CA LEU A 77 -12.38 10.50 2.23
C LEU A 77 -13.75 9.80 2.18
N ASN A 78 -13.96 8.93 1.20
CA ASN A 78 -15.09 8.00 1.17
C ASN A 78 -14.75 6.71 1.93
N GLY A 79 -13.51 6.24 1.84
CA GLY A 79 -13.06 4.99 2.44
C GLY A 79 -11.65 5.02 3.03
N ILE A 80 -11.31 3.94 3.73
CA ILE A 80 -9.97 3.66 4.24
C ILE A 80 -9.60 2.24 3.85
N GLU A 81 -8.36 2.04 3.41
CA GLU A 81 -7.81 0.71 3.16
C GLU A 81 -7.52 -0.01 4.48
N VAL A 82 -8.45 -0.87 4.89
CA VAL A 82 -8.37 -1.61 6.16
C VAL A 82 -7.75 -2.99 5.99
N ARG A 83 -7.62 -3.47 4.74
CA ARG A 83 -7.02 -4.78 4.44
C ARG A 83 -6.07 -4.65 3.26
N ASN A 84 -4.78 -4.67 3.58
CA ASN A 84 -3.72 -4.63 2.59
C ASN A 84 -2.88 -5.93 2.63
N GLY A 85 -2.63 -6.51 1.44
CA GLY A 85 -1.92 -7.78 1.26
C GLY A 85 -0.39 -7.70 1.44
N SER A 86 0.17 -6.48 1.47
CA SER A 86 1.60 -6.22 1.67
C SER A 86 1.92 -5.70 3.08
N ARG A 87 0.92 -5.19 3.82
CA ARG A 87 1.09 -4.52 5.13
C ARG A 87 0.92 -5.48 6.31
N LEU A 88 1.52 -5.10 7.45
CA LEU A 88 1.46 -5.89 8.68
C LEU A 88 0.01 -5.95 9.24
N PRO A 89 -0.37 -7.04 9.93
CA PRO A 89 -1.70 -7.15 10.52
C PRO A 89 -2.02 -6.05 11.54
N SER A 90 -0.99 -5.51 12.22
CA SER A 90 -1.17 -4.38 13.14
C SER A 90 -1.57 -3.09 12.42
N GLN A 91 -1.07 -2.86 11.20
CA GLN A 91 -1.39 -1.68 10.40
C GLN A 91 -2.81 -1.76 9.87
N ASN A 92 -3.22 -2.93 9.37
CA ASN A 92 -4.61 -3.19 8.97
C ASN A 92 -5.59 -2.98 10.14
N ARG A 93 -5.24 -3.41 11.36
CA ARG A 93 -6.06 -3.16 12.56
C ARG A 93 -6.17 -1.67 12.91
N THR A 94 -5.09 -0.91 12.82
CA THR A 94 -5.13 0.55 13.01
C THR A 94 -6.04 1.23 11.98
N ALA A 95 -5.90 0.86 10.71
CA ALA A 95 -6.75 1.37 9.64
C ALA A 95 -8.23 1.01 9.83
N ALA A 96 -8.53 -0.23 10.25
CA ALA A 96 -9.88 -0.67 10.56
C ALA A 96 -10.50 0.12 11.74
N ALA A 97 -9.71 0.40 12.78
CA ALA A 97 -10.17 1.21 13.90
C ALA A 97 -10.49 2.65 13.49
N LEU A 98 -9.65 3.26 12.63
CA LEU A 98 -9.93 4.58 12.04
C LEU A 98 -11.19 4.57 11.19
N ALA A 99 -11.36 3.56 10.32
CA ALA A 99 -12.54 3.44 9.47
C ALA A 99 -13.83 3.34 10.30
N ALA A 100 -13.82 2.53 11.37
CA ALA A 100 -14.94 2.39 12.28
C ALA A 100 -15.24 3.70 13.04
N ALA A 101 -14.21 4.36 13.57
CA ALA A 101 -14.36 5.61 14.33
C ALA A 101 -14.97 6.73 13.50
N HIS A 102 -14.65 6.79 12.19
CA HIS A 102 -15.09 7.85 11.29
C HIS A 102 -16.20 7.42 10.31
N ARG A 103 -16.77 6.22 10.48
CA ARG A 103 -17.81 5.65 9.63
C ARG A 103 -17.45 5.67 8.13
N LYS A 104 -16.20 5.33 7.82
CA LYS A 104 -15.69 5.26 6.43
C LYS A 104 -15.87 3.88 5.84
N ALA A 105 -16.04 3.81 4.52
CA ALA A 105 -16.09 2.54 3.82
C ALA A 105 -14.78 1.75 4.03
N CYS A 106 -14.90 0.47 4.33
CA CYS A 106 -13.76 -0.42 4.47
C CYS A 106 -13.38 -0.99 3.10
N ILE A 107 -12.21 -0.64 2.58
CA ILE A 107 -11.70 -1.18 1.32
C ILE A 107 -10.46 -2.03 1.54
N GLY A 108 -10.04 -2.74 0.49
CA GLY A 108 -8.85 -3.59 0.54
C GLY A 108 -8.24 -3.82 -0.83
N GLY A 109 -6.95 -4.13 -0.82
CA GLY A 109 -6.13 -4.29 -2.01
C GLY A 109 -4.87 -5.10 -1.73
N SER A 110 -4.32 -5.71 -2.78
CA SER A 110 -3.11 -6.52 -2.65
C SER A 110 -1.83 -5.70 -2.45
N ASP A 111 -1.81 -4.46 -2.93
CA ASP A 111 -0.60 -3.62 -3.02
C ASP A 111 0.60 -4.40 -3.59
N SER A 112 0.29 -5.24 -4.59
CA SER A 112 1.22 -6.23 -5.09
C SER A 112 2.16 -5.62 -6.12
N HIS A 113 3.45 -5.62 -5.79
CA HIS A 113 4.54 -5.24 -6.71
C HIS A 113 5.14 -6.46 -7.43
N THR A 114 4.58 -7.65 -7.19
CA THR A 114 4.96 -8.91 -7.82
C THR A 114 3.71 -9.63 -8.34
N GLY A 115 3.84 -10.60 -9.23
CA GLY A 115 2.69 -11.40 -9.68
C GLY A 115 2.03 -12.22 -8.56
N ARG A 116 2.74 -12.49 -7.46
CA ARG A 116 2.29 -13.38 -6.38
C ARG A 116 1.12 -12.83 -5.57
N GLY A 117 1.01 -11.52 -5.40
CA GLY A 117 -0.04 -10.92 -4.57
C GLY A 117 -1.31 -10.57 -5.36
N VAL A 118 -1.26 -10.57 -6.70
CA VAL A 118 -2.40 -10.19 -7.55
C VAL A 118 -3.63 -11.03 -7.19
N GLY A 119 -4.73 -10.34 -6.86
CA GLY A 119 -6.00 -10.98 -6.51
C GLY A 119 -6.03 -11.71 -5.15
N ARG A 120 -4.93 -11.74 -4.38
CA ARG A 120 -4.93 -12.41 -3.05
C ARG A 120 -5.55 -11.58 -1.93
N THR A 121 -5.73 -10.29 -2.17
CA THR A 121 -6.45 -9.35 -1.30
C THR A 121 -7.27 -8.46 -2.21
N TRP A 122 -8.55 -8.31 -1.90
CA TRP A 122 -9.54 -7.71 -2.79
C TRP A 122 -10.60 -6.96 -2.00
N VAL A 123 -11.44 -6.23 -2.72
CA VAL A 123 -12.70 -5.68 -2.23
C VAL A 123 -13.82 -6.24 -3.09
N GLU A 124 -14.90 -6.67 -2.46
CA GLU A 124 -16.08 -7.19 -3.14
C GLU A 124 -17.31 -6.32 -2.82
N ALA A 125 -18.20 -6.18 -3.80
CA ALA A 125 -19.53 -5.60 -3.64
C ALA A 125 -20.56 -6.72 -3.86
N PRO A 126 -21.13 -7.30 -2.80
CA PRO A 126 -22.07 -8.41 -2.94
C PRO A 126 -23.26 -8.04 -3.83
N GLY A 127 -23.49 -8.85 -4.86
CA GLY A 127 -24.61 -8.67 -5.80
C GLY A 127 -24.33 -7.73 -6.98
N ALA A 128 -23.23 -6.97 -6.97
CA ALA A 128 -22.84 -6.16 -8.12
C ALA A 128 -22.31 -7.04 -9.26
N ARG A 129 -22.82 -6.83 -10.46
CA ARG A 129 -22.45 -7.52 -11.70
C ARG A 129 -21.90 -6.58 -12.77
N THR A 130 -22.13 -5.27 -12.61
CA THR A 130 -21.59 -4.23 -13.49
C THR A 130 -20.63 -3.32 -12.76
N ARG A 131 -19.83 -2.56 -13.52
CA ARG A 131 -18.93 -1.55 -12.97
C ARG A 131 -19.72 -0.48 -12.21
N GLU A 132 -20.86 -0.09 -12.75
CA GLU A 132 -21.73 0.95 -12.22
C GLU A 132 -22.31 0.53 -10.87
N GLU A 133 -22.85 -0.69 -10.77
CA GLU A 133 -23.33 -1.27 -9.51
C GLU A 133 -22.21 -1.38 -8.46
N PHE A 134 -21.00 -1.75 -8.90
CA PHE A 134 -19.84 -1.80 -8.00
C PHE A 134 -19.44 -0.41 -7.47
N MET A 135 -19.41 0.60 -8.33
CA MET A 135 -19.12 1.98 -7.93
C MET A 135 -20.21 2.55 -7.00
N GLU A 136 -21.49 2.26 -7.28
CA GLU A 136 -22.60 2.65 -6.41
C GLU A 136 -22.47 1.99 -5.03
N ALA A 137 -22.17 0.69 -4.98
CA ALA A 137 -21.93 -0.02 -3.72
C ALA A 137 -20.72 0.54 -2.96
N LEU A 138 -19.64 0.91 -3.66
CA LEU A 138 -18.48 1.58 -3.08
C LEU A 138 -18.86 2.90 -2.41
N HIS A 139 -19.52 3.82 -3.13
CA HIS A 139 -19.95 5.10 -2.59
C HIS A 139 -20.95 4.95 -1.43
N ALA A 140 -21.81 3.94 -1.48
CA ALA A 140 -22.74 3.60 -0.41
C ALA A 140 -22.08 2.89 0.79
N GLY A 141 -20.78 2.55 0.72
CA GLY A 141 -20.08 1.78 1.74
C GLY A 141 -20.55 0.33 1.87
N ARG A 142 -21.27 -0.21 0.88
CA ARG A 142 -21.80 -1.59 0.83
C ARG A 142 -20.79 -2.59 0.25
N VAL A 143 -19.52 -2.40 0.57
CA VAL A 143 -18.42 -3.25 0.11
C VAL A 143 -17.74 -3.96 1.28
N ARG A 144 -17.06 -5.07 0.99
CA ARG A 144 -16.37 -5.87 1.98
C ARG A 144 -14.95 -6.16 1.50
N PRO A 145 -13.91 -5.84 2.27
CA PRO A 145 -12.56 -6.28 1.95
C PRO A 145 -12.38 -7.75 2.33
N GLY A 146 -11.64 -8.49 1.49
CA GLY A 146 -11.38 -9.91 1.64
C GLY A 146 -9.93 -10.28 1.31
N GLY A 147 -9.60 -11.54 1.58
CA GLY A 147 -8.29 -12.12 1.27
C GLY A 147 -7.24 -12.02 2.37
N GLY A 148 -6.00 -12.33 1.99
CA GLY A 148 -4.87 -12.41 2.90
C GLY A 148 -4.33 -11.03 3.32
N GLU A 149 -3.62 -11.02 4.45
CA GLU A 149 -2.85 -9.85 4.90
C GLU A 149 -1.36 -10.08 4.65
N GLY A 150 -0.60 -8.99 4.60
CA GLY A 150 0.86 -9.07 4.63
C GLY A 150 1.36 -9.55 5.99
N HIS A 151 2.52 -10.19 6.00
CA HIS A 151 3.24 -10.54 7.23
C HIS A 151 4.75 -10.56 6.96
N TYR A 152 5.55 -10.43 8.02
CA TYR A 152 6.74 -11.24 8.30
C TYR A 152 7.35 -11.96 7.09
N PHE A 153 6.74 -13.11 6.85
CA PHE A 153 7.23 -14.13 5.95
C PHE A 153 6.89 -13.88 4.48
N THR A 154 6.09 -12.86 4.16
CA THR A 154 5.73 -12.54 2.76
C THR A 154 6.97 -12.06 2.04
N MET A 155 7.64 -11.04 2.58
CA MET A 155 8.85 -10.50 1.98
C MET A 155 10.03 -11.48 2.07
N ALA A 156 10.17 -12.20 3.18
CA ALA A 156 11.17 -13.25 3.30
C ALA A 156 10.96 -14.37 2.26
N SER A 157 9.71 -14.80 2.05
CA SER A 157 9.38 -15.77 1.00
C SER A 157 9.69 -15.22 -0.40
N ASP A 158 9.51 -13.93 -0.65
CA ASP A 158 9.81 -13.33 -1.95
C ASP A 158 11.32 -13.27 -2.19
N ILE A 159 12.11 -12.91 -1.16
CA ILE A 159 13.58 -12.98 -1.20
C ILE A 159 14.05 -14.40 -1.51
N CYS A 160 13.53 -15.41 -0.80
CA CYS A 160 13.86 -16.81 -1.04
C CYS A 160 13.54 -17.24 -2.47
N ARG A 161 12.38 -16.84 -3.00
CA ARG A 161 11.94 -17.22 -4.36
C ARG A 161 12.80 -16.57 -5.43
N ILE A 162 13.09 -15.27 -5.30
CA ILE A 162 13.96 -14.56 -6.24
C ILE A 162 15.35 -15.20 -6.24
N ALA A 163 15.90 -15.50 -5.05
CA ALA A 163 17.17 -16.21 -4.94
C ALA A 163 17.09 -17.58 -5.62
N ALA A 164 16.10 -18.41 -5.28
CA ALA A 164 15.94 -19.75 -5.84
C ALA A 164 15.80 -19.74 -7.37
N SER A 165 15.00 -18.82 -7.93
CA SER A 165 14.86 -18.65 -9.38
C SER A 165 16.19 -18.25 -10.04
N PHE A 166 16.93 -17.30 -9.43
CA PHE A 166 18.23 -16.88 -9.92
C PHE A 166 19.24 -18.02 -9.94
N TYR A 167 19.38 -18.77 -8.83
CA TYR A 167 20.29 -19.92 -8.78
C TYR A 167 19.87 -21.03 -9.73
N GLY A 168 18.57 -21.35 -9.79
CA GLY A 168 18.01 -22.37 -10.68
C GLY A 168 18.30 -22.08 -12.16
N GLU A 169 18.07 -20.85 -12.61
CA GLU A 169 18.36 -20.43 -13.99
C GLU A 169 19.85 -20.54 -14.32
N ARG A 170 20.73 -20.18 -13.37
CA ARG A 170 22.18 -20.23 -13.56
C ARG A 170 22.72 -21.66 -13.60
N ILE A 171 22.24 -22.52 -12.71
CA ILE A 171 22.58 -23.95 -12.72
C ILE A 171 22.11 -24.60 -14.02
N HIS A 172 20.86 -24.33 -14.44
CA HIS A 172 20.32 -24.87 -15.69
C HIS A 172 21.18 -24.49 -16.91
N ARG A 173 21.60 -23.21 -17.00
CA ARG A 173 22.48 -22.73 -18.08
C ARG A 173 23.91 -23.30 -18.03
N ALA A 174 24.41 -23.65 -16.84
CA ALA A 174 25.71 -24.30 -16.69
C ALA A 174 25.64 -25.77 -17.16
N ILE A 175 24.55 -26.48 -16.82
CA ILE A 175 24.28 -27.85 -17.27
C ILE A 175 24.14 -27.90 -18.81
N GLN A 176 23.44 -26.94 -19.41
CA GLN A 176 23.24 -26.88 -20.87
C GLN A 176 24.51 -26.49 -21.67
N SER A 177 25.57 -26.01 -21.03
CA SER A 177 26.79 -25.56 -21.71
C SER A 177 28.03 -26.04 -20.96
N PRO A 178 28.28 -27.36 -20.94
CA PRO A 178 29.30 -27.97 -20.09
C PRO A 178 30.73 -27.53 -20.42
N SER A 179 31.01 -27.12 -21.66
CA SER A 179 32.32 -26.65 -22.10
C SER A 179 32.64 -25.19 -21.73
N ASP A 180 31.66 -24.40 -21.28
CA ASP A 180 31.87 -23.00 -20.91
C ASP A 180 32.27 -22.88 -19.44
N TRP A 181 33.57 -23.02 -19.17
CA TRP A 181 34.16 -22.97 -17.82
C TRP A 181 33.80 -21.70 -17.04
N ARG A 182 33.55 -20.57 -17.73
CA ARG A 182 33.18 -19.30 -17.09
C ARG A 182 31.85 -19.41 -16.34
N ARG A 183 30.91 -20.20 -16.86
CA ARG A 183 29.60 -20.43 -16.24
C ARG A 183 29.72 -21.23 -14.95
N HIS A 184 30.57 -22.24 -14.95
CA HIS A 184 30.84 -23.07 -13.77
C HIS A 184 31.52 -22.26 -12.65
N VAL A 185 32.53 -21.46 -13.00
CA VAL A 185 33.18 -20.54 -12.04
C VAL A 185 32.18 -19.55 -11.46
N PHE A 186 31.31 -18.96 -12.29
CA PHE A 186 30.25 -18.06 -11.80
C PHE A 186 29.30 -18.75 -10.81
N VAL A 187 28.85 -19.98 -11.10
CA VAL A 187 27.98 -20.75 -10.19
C VAL A 187 28.69 -21.00 -8.86
N MET A 188 29.98 -21.38 -8.87
CA MET A 188 30.76 -21.58 -7.65
C MET A 188 30.89 -20.29 -6.84
N CYS A 189 31.21 -19.15 -7.48
CA CYS A 189 31.24 -17.86 -6.83
C CYS A 189 29.87 -17.48 -6.24
N ALA A 190 28.78 -17.77 -6.96
CA ALA A 190 27.43 -17.50 -6.47
C ALA A 190 27.09 -18.35 -5.24
N VAL A 191 27.48 -19.64 -5.21
CA VAL A 191 27.32 -20.51 -4.03
C VAL A 191 28.10 -19.97 -2.83
N VAL A 192 29.34 -19.55 -3.03
CA VAL A 192 30.15 -18.89 -1.98
C VAL A 192 29.50 -17.58 -1.52
N GLY A 193 28.77 -16.90 -2.39
CA GLY A 193 28.01 -15.70 -2.09
C GLY A 193 26.68 -15.91 -1.35
N ILE A 194 26.20 -17.15 -1.17
CA ILE A 194 24.92 -17.44 -0.48
C ILE A 194 24.83 -16.80 0.93
N PRO A 195 25.89 -16.78 1.77
CA PRO A 195 25.83 -16.10 3.06
C PRO A 195 25.48 -14.61 2.97
N LEU A 196 25.76 -13.95 1.83
CA LEU A 196 25.37 -12.55 1.60
C LEU A 196 23.85 -12.37 1.48
N LEU A 197 23.08 -13.44 1.25
CA LEU A 197 21.61 -13.38 1.33
C LEU A 197 21.12 -13.06 2.75
N ALA A 198 21.95 -13.18 3.79
CA ALA A 198 21.60 -12.69 5.12
C ALA A 198 21.34 -11.18 5.15
N ILE A 199 21.99 -10.40 4.26
CA ILE A 199 21.83 -8.94 4.17
C ILE A 199 20.38 -8.56 3.81
N PRO A 200 19.77 -9.01 2.70
CA PRO A 200 18.39 -8.67 2.40
C PRO A 200 17.40 -9.18 3.46
N PHE A 201 17.66 -10.30 4.14
CA PHE A 201 16.83 -10.71 5.28
C PHE A 201 16.95 -9.79 6.49
N ALA A 202 18.17 -9.34 6.83
CA ALA A 202 18.38 -8.37 7.91
C ALA A 202 17.73 -7.03 7.59
N VAL A 203 17.87 -6.54 6.35
CA VAL A 203 17.19 -5.34 5.85
C VAL A 203 15.68 -5.50 5.92
N ALA A 204 15.16 -6.66 5.53
CA ALA A 204 13.74 -6.96 5.61
C ALA A 204 13.20 -6.93 7.04
N LEU A 205 13.92 -7.56 7.97
CA LEU A 205 13.59 -7.55 9.39
C LEU A 205 13.62 -6.13 9.96
N ALA A 206 14.68 -5.38 9.68
CA ALA A 206 14.81 -3.98 10.12
C ALA A 206 13.67 -3.11 9.58
N HIS A 207 13.31 -3.26 8.30
CA HIS A 207 12.17 -2.57 7.69
C HIS A 207 10.88 -2.82 8.48
N PHE A 208 10.54 -4.07 8.79
CA PHE A 208 9.30 -4.33 9.53
C PHE A 208 9.34 -3.94 11.01
N ILE A 209 10.52 -3.91 11.64
CA ILE A 209 10.67 -3.36 13.00
C ILE A 209 10.33 -1.86 12.96
N LEU A 210 10.81 -1.14 11.95
CA LEU A 210 10.51 0.28 11.75
C LEU A 210 9.03 0.50 11.45
N GLU A 211 8.40 -0.30 10.58
CA GLU A 211 6.96 -0.23 10.31
C GLU A 211 6.12 -0.47 11.57
N ARG A 212 6.50 -1.44 12.42
CA ARG A 212 5.78 -1.71 13.67
C ARG A 212 5.94 -0.57 14.67
N ARG A 213 7.14 0.02 14.78
CA ARG A 213 7.38 1.19 15.63
C ARG A 213 6.54 2.37 15.18
N PHE A 214 6.59 2.69 13.89
CA PHE A 214 5.77 3.75 13.29
C PHE A 214 4.28 3.56 13.58
N ASN A 215 3.72 2.38 13.33
CA ASN A 215 2.30 2.11 13.61
C ASN A 215 1.95 2.32 15.09
N ARG A 216 2.85 1.94 16.01
CA ARG A 216 2.63 2.17 17.45
C ARG A 216 2.67 3.65 17.78
N ASP A 217 3.65 4.37 17.25
CA ASP A 217 3.85 5.78 17.56
C ASP A 217 2.68 6.61 16.97
N LEU A 218 2.19 6.27 15.77
CA LEU A 218 0.96 6.83 15.20
C LEU A 218 -0.28 6.52 16.05
N LEU A 219 -0.41 5.29 16.59
CA LEU A 219 -1.51 4.96 17.49
C LEU A 219 -1.49 5.81 18.76
N ILE A 220 -0.30 6.08 19.32
CA ILE A 220 -0.14 6.95 20.49
C ILE A 220 -0.59 8.38 20.13
N ASP A 221 -0.13 8.90 19.00
CA ASP A 221 -0.50 10.22 18.50
C ASP A 221 -2.01 10.35 18.27
N LEU A 222 -2.63 9.37 17.59
CA LEU A 222 -4.08 9.31 17.38
C LEU A 222 -4.89 9.28 18.68
N VAL A 223 -4.36 8.63 19.73
CA VAL A 223 -5.02 8.59 21.05
C VAL A 223 -4.85 9.91 21.80
N ALA A 224 -3.65 10.50 21.76
CA ALA A 224 -3.36 11.78 22.40
C ALA A 224 -4.18 12.93 21.79
N ASN A 225 -4.44 12.86 20.48
CA ASN A 225 -5.05 13.93 19.70
C ASN A 225 -6.48 13.62 19.20
N ARG A 226 -7.24 12.78 19.94
CA ARG A 226 -8.59 12.32 19.53
C ARG A 226 -9.62 13.43 19.30
N ALA A 227 -9.46 14.58 19.94
CA ALA A 227 -10.41 15.69 19.90
C ALA A 227 -10.02 16.80 18.91
N LEU A 228 -9.05 16.56 18.03
CA LEU A 228 -8.73 17.52 16.99
C LEU A 228 -9.98 17.77 16.13
N ALA A 229 -10.44 19.02 16.12
CA ALA A 229 -11.31 19.50 15.06
C ALA A 229 -10.56 19.28 13.74
N ALA A 230 -11.26 18.87 12.67
CA ALA A 230 -10.65 18.69 11.36
C ALA A 230 -10.04 20.05 10.94
N PRO A 231 -8.69 20.19 10.95
CA PRO A 231 -8.08 21.44 10.53
C PRO A 231 -8.32 21.61 9.04
N GLU A 232 -8.27 22.85 8.55
CA GLU A 232 -8.27 23.09 7.12
C GLU A 232 -7.09 22.36 6.47
N LEU A 233 -7.31 21.87 5.24
CA LEU A 233 -6.20 21.35 4.44
C LEU A 233 -5.27 22.51 4.14
N ALA A 234 -4.14 22.53 4.85
CA ALA A 234 -3.13 23.56 4.72
C ALA A 234 -2.01 23.08 3.81
#